data_AF-A0A2G7M220-F1
#
_entry.id   AF-A0A2G7M220-F1
#
_cell.length_a   1.000
_cell.length_b   1.000
_cell.length_c   1.000
_cell.angle_alpha   90.00
_cell.angle_beta   90.00
_cell.angle_gamma   90.00
#
_symmetry.space_group_name_H-M   'P 1'
#
loop_
_entity.id
_entity.type
_entity.pdbx_description
1 polymer ?
#
loop_
_entity_poly.entity_id
_entity_poly.type
_entity_poly.pdbx_seq_one_letter_code
_entity_poly.pdbx_strand_id
1 'polypeptide(L)'
;MGVLDWEPSKTVIDSTDVHAAVAVADPRIPKDNKQGVWTIISTDGTWHRPLTTFELAMIQSFSQFLPDGRPFQLEGCSDAIAREYIGNAVPPDAQEEMGNVLLMAAAESEAGISFALSWDPVWVAPVADEIPAIIH
;
A
#
# COMPACT_ATOMS: atom_id res chain seq x y z
N MET A 1 -9.83 -34.28 -43.68
CA MET A 1 -8.65 -34.11 -42.82
C MET A 1 -8.49 -32.62 -42.58
N GLY A 2 -9.09 -32.10 -41.52
CA GLY A 2 -9.15 -30.66 -41.23
C GLY A 2 -7.99 -30.23 -40.32
N VAL A 3 -7.56 -28.99 -40.46
CA VAL A 3 -6.65 -28.33 -39.51
C VAL A 3 -7.42 -28.15 -38.20
N LEU A 4 -6.88 -28.65 -37.10
CA LEU A 4 -7.44 -28.44 -35.76
C LEU A 4 -7.26 -26.97 -35.37
N ASP A 5 -8.29 -26.39 -34.74
CA ASP A 5 -8.21 -25.06 -34.18
C ASP A 5 -7.07 -24.98 -33.15
N TRP A 6 -6.32 -23.88 -33.18
CA TRP A 6 -5.19 -23.65 -32.29
C TRP A 6 -5.70 -23.32 -30.88
N GLU A 7 -5.46 -24.22 -29.93
CA GLU A 7 -5.66 -23.95 -28.50
C GLU A 7 -4.35 -23.53 -27.82
N PRO A 8 -4.39 -22.54 -26.90
CA PRO A 8 -3.20 -22.11 -26.18
C PRO A 8 -2.67 -23.24 -25.28
N SER A 9 -1.37 -23.51 -25.38
CA SER A 9 -0.70 -24.49 -24.53
C SER A 9 -0.67 -24.02 -23.07
N LYS A 10 -0.95 -24.93 -22.13
CA LYS A 10 -0.82 -24.66 -20.70
C LYS A 10 0.65 -24.42 -20.33
N THR A 11 0.90 -23.48 -19.42
CA THR A 11 2.24 -23.17 -18.91
C THR A 11 2.87 -24.40 -18.26
N VAL A 12 4.08 -24.74 -18.70
CA VAL A 12 4.87 -25.85 -18.16
C VAL A 12 5.78 -25.28 -17.07
N ILE A 13 5.63 -25.75 -15.83
CA ILE A 13 6.65 -25.60 -14.80
C ILE A 13 7.72 -26.68 -14.97
N ASP A 14 8.92 -26.50 -14.41
CA ASP A 14 10.06 -27.44 -14.50
C ASP A 14 9.71 -28.89 -14.06
N SER A 15 8.58 -29.10 -13.38
CA SER A 15 8.04 -30.43 -13.03
C SER A 15 7.12 -31.07 -14.09
N THR A 16 6.94 -30.45 -15.27
CA THR A 16 6.06 -30.95 -16.35
C THR A 16 4.58 -31.21 -15.96
N ASP A 17 4.13 -30.68 -14.82
CA ASP A 17 2.72 -30.81 -14.41
C ASP A 17 1.90 -29.58 -14.85
N VAL A 18 1.05 -29.81 -15.85
CA VAL A 18 0.11 -28.83 -16.40
C VAL A 18 -1.15 -28.61 -15.54
N HIS A 19 -1.25 -29.30 -14.40
CA HIS A 19 -2.33 -29.15 -13.41
C HIS A 19 -1.86 -28.52 -12.09
N ALA A 20 -0.59 -28.10 -12.00
CA ALA A 20 -0.06 -27.47 -10.80
C ALA A 20 -0.66 -26.08 -10.56
N ALA A 21 -0.97 -25.77 -9.30
CA ALA A 21 -1.57 -24.50 -8.86
C ALA A 21 -0.66 -23.26 -9.03
N VAL A 22 0.56 -23.44 -9.55
CA VAL A 22 1.62 -22.43 -9.66
C VAL A 22 1.95 -22.08 -11.13
N ALA A 23 1.08 -22.45 -12.06
CA ALA A 23 1.23 -22.10 -13.47
C ALA A 23 1.09 -20.58 -13.68
N VAL A 24 2.18 -19.92 -14.09
CA VAL A 24 2.28 -18.45 -14.23
C VAL A 24 1.34 -17.88 -15.32
N ALA A 25 0.89 -18.70 -16.28
CA ALA A 25 -0.11 -18.30 -17.28
C ALA A 25 -1.19 -19.37 -17.49
N ASP A 26 -1.87 -19.82 -16.43
CA ASP A 26 -3.16 -20.53 -16.58
C ASP A 26 -4.26 -19.50 -16.95
N PRO A 27 -4.87 -19.57 -18.15
CA PRO A 27 -5.92 -18.63 -18.56
C PRO A 27 -7.26 -18.87 -17.86
N ARG A 28 -7.37 -19.88 -16.98
CA ARG A 28 -8.62 -20.19 -16.28
C ARG A 28 -8.91 -19.19 -15.18
N ILE A 29 -10.08 -18.57 -15.27
CA ILE A 29 -10.62 -17.72 -14.20
C ILE A 29 -10.88 -18.60 -12.95
N PRO A 30 -10.29 -18.28 -11.79
CA PRO A 30 -10.58 -18.98 -10.55
C PRO A 30 -12.08 -18.96 -10.24
N LYS A 31 -12.61 -20.05 -9.67
CA LYS A 31 -13.98 -20.05 -9.14
C LYS A 31 -14.06 -19.10 -7.94
N ASP A 32 -15.22 -18.50 -7.67
CA ASP A 32 -15.44 -17.52 -6.59
C ASP A 32 -14.91 -17.96 -5.21
N ASN A 33 -14.85 -19.27 -4.96
CA ASN A 33 -14.38 -19.86 -3.72
C ASN A 33 -12.87 -20.20 -3.71
N LYS A 34 -12.12 -19.80 -4.73
CA LYS A 34 -10.67 -20.00 -4.82
C LYS A 34 -9.94 -18.68 -4.65
N GLN A 35 -8.82 -18.72 -3.93
CA GLN A 35 -7.91 -17.59 -3.84
C GLN A 35 -7.30 -17.31 -5.22
N GLY A 36 -7.29 -16.05 -5.61
CA GLY A 36 -6.79 -15.60 -6.90
C GLY A 36 -6.58 -14.08 -6.91
N VAL A 37 -5.85 -13.60 -7.92
CA VAL A 37 -5.66 -12.17 -8.15
C VAL A 37 -6.79 -11.67 -9.04
N TRP A 38 -7.77 -11.01 -8.45
CA TRP A 38 -8.91 -10.45 -9.18
C TRP A 38 -8.51 -9.10 -9.79
N THR A 39 -8.48 -9.03 -11.11
CA THR A 39 -8.31 -7.77 -11.84
C THR A 39 -9.63 -7.45 -12.53
N ILE A 40 -10.27 -6.35 -12.13
CA ILE A 40 -11.48 -5.87 -12.79
C ILE A 40 -11.02 -4.89 -13.88
N ILE A 41 -11.39 -5.17 -15.12
CA ILE A 41 -11.18 -4.25 -16.24
C ILE A 41 -12.46 -3.42 -16.36
N SER A 42 -12.37 -2.12 -16.10
CA SER A 42 -13.50 -1.20 -16.24
C SER A 42 -13.83 -0.96 -17.73
N THR A 43 -15.02 -0.43 -18.00
CA THR A 43 -15.50 -0.11 -19.35
C THR A 43 -14.63 0.92 -20.08
N ASP A 44 -13.84 1.69 -19.34
CA ASP A 44 -12.86 2.67 -19.83
C ASP A 44 -11.46 2.06 -20.06
N GLY A 45 -11.29 0.75 -19.84
CA GLY A 45 -10.02 0.05 -20.00
C GLY A 45 -9.07 0.21 -18.81
N THR A 46 -9.49 0.90 -17.74
CA THR A 46 -8.68 1.01 -16.53
C THR A 46 -8.70 -0.30 -15.73
N TRP A 47 -7.58 -0.59 -15.07
CA TRP A 47 -7.39 -1.81 -14.31
C TRP A 47 -7.60 -1.51 -12.82
N HIS A 48 -8.58 -2.16 -12.21
CA HIS A 48 -8.82 -2.07 -10.78
C HIS A 48 -8.32 -3.34 -10.08
N ARG A 49 -7.43 -3.15 -9.11
CA ARG A 49 -7.03 -4.16 -8.13
C ARG A 49 -7.15 -3.59 -6.72
N PRO A 50 -7.44 -4.40 -5.70
CA PRO A 50 -7.26 -3.99 -4.32
C PRO A 50 -5.79 -3.60 -4.06
N LEU A 51 -5.58 -2.58 -3.23
CA LEU A 51 -4.24 -2.23 -2.77
C LEU A 51 -3.66 -3.38 -1.94
N THR A 52 -2.39 -3.69 -2.19
CA THR A 52 -1.59 -4.60 -1.38
C THR A 52 -1.39 -4.04 0.02
N THR A 53 -1.09 -4.92 0.97
CA THR A 53 -0.84 -4.54 2.36
C THR A 53 0.38 -3.62 2.49
N PHE A 54 1.39 -3.80 1.63
CA PHE A 54 2.52 -2.89 1.50
C PHE A 54 2.09 -1.50 1.03
N GLU A 55 1.29 -1.39 -0.04
CA GLU A 55 0.79 -0.09 -0.53
C GLU A 55 -0.06 0.64 0.52
N LEU A 56 -0.87 -0.09 1.29
CA LEU A 56 -1.61 0.51 2.41
C LEU A 56 -0.69 1.08 3.49
N ALA A 57 0.41 0.39 3.81
CA ALA A 57 1.40 0.91 4.74
C ALA A 57 2.06 2.19 4.21
N MET A 58 2.35 2.27 2.92
CA MET A 58 2.96 3.46 2.32
C MET A 58 2.02 4.66 2.34
N ILE A 59 0.72 4.44 2.11
CA ILE A 59 -0.30 5.50 2.26
C ILE A 59 -0.35 6.00 3.70
N GLN A 60 -0.15 5.10 4.67
CA GLN A 60 -0.07 5.44 6.10
C GLN A 60 1.31 5.99 6.51
N SER A 61 2.17 6.40 5.57
CA SER A 61 3.48 7.01 5.85
C SER A 61 4.45 6.11 6.61
N PHE A 62 4.30 4.77 6.53
CA PHE A 62 5.32 3.87 7.05
C PHE A 62 6.58 3.89 6.17
N SER A 63 7.74 3.65 6.78
CA SER A 63 8.99 3.47 6.02
C SER A 63 8.88 2.29 5.06
N GLN A 64 9.30 2.49 3.81
CA GLN A 64 9.35 1.45 2.77
C GLN A 64 10.24 0.26 3.17
N PHE A 65 11.29 0.55 3.97
CA PHE A 65 12.28 -0.43 4.37
C PHE A 65 12.39 -0.49 5.89
N LEU A 66 12.51 -1.71 6.40
CA LEU A 66 12.89 -1.98 7.78
C LEU A 66 14.37 -1.61 8.00
N PRO A 67 14.83 -1.45 9.26
CA PRO A 67 16.22 -1.07 9.56
C PRO A 67 17.29 -2.02 9.02
N ASP A 68 16.91 -3.25 8.72
CA ASP A 68 17.75 -4.30 8.13
C ASP A 68 17.73 -4.29 6.59
N GLY A 69 17.03 -3.34 5.96
CA GLY A 69 16.95 -3.14 4.51
C GLY A 69 15.90 -4.00 3.80
N ARG A 70 15.16 -4.84 4.52
CA ARG A 70 14.03 -5.60 3.94
C ARG A 70 12.85 -4.67 3.68
N PRO A 71 12.00 -4.94 2.65
CA PRO A 71 10.74 -4.22 2.50
C PRO A 71 9.88 -4.33 3.75
N PHE A 72 9.09 -3.29 4.03
CA PHE A 72 8.16 -3.28 5.15
C PHE A 72 7.23 -4.50 5.12
N GLN A 73 7.19 -5.23 6.23
CA GLN A 73 6.27 -6.34 6.43
C GLN A 73 5.97 -6.51 7.92
N LEU A 74 4.70 -6.75 8.24
CA LEU A 74 4.30 -7.21 9.57
C LEU A 74 4.45 -8.72 9.63
N GLU A 75 5.32 -9.19 10.52
CA GLU A 75 5.56 -10.62 10.75
C GLU A 75 4.60 -11.17 11.84
N GLY A 76 4.30 -12.46 11.77
CA GLY A 76 3.54 -13.17 12.82
C GLY A 76 2.03 -12.98 12.79
N CYS A 77 1.46 -12.32 11.78
CA CYS A 77 0.01 -12.16 11.62
C CYS A 77 -0.48 -12.51 10.21
N SER A 78 -1.79 -12.71 10.07
CA SER A 78 -2.43 -12.91 8.76
C SER A 78 -2.54 -11.57 8.01
N ASP A 79 -2.69 -11.63 6.69
CA ASP A 79 -2.82 -10.42 5.86
C ASP A 79 -4.03 -9.55 6.29
N ALA A 80 -5.16 -10.18 6.67
CA ALA A 80 -6.33 -9.46 7.18
C ALA A 80 -6.03 -8.67 8.46
N ILE A 81 -5.31 -9.27 9.41
CA ILE A 81 -4.93 -8.62 10.67
C ILE A 81 -3.89 -7.52 10.42
N ALA A 82 -2.93 -7.77 9.53
CA ALA A 82 -1.93 -6.76 9.15
C ALA A 82 -2.61 -5.50 8.59
N ARG A 83 -3.61 -5.66 7.72
CA ARG A 83 -4.38 -4.54 7.15
C ARG A 83 -5.19 -3.79 8.20
N GLU A 84 -5.75 -4.50 9.18
CA GLU A 84 -6.44 -3.87 10.32
C GLU A 84 -5.48 -3.02 11.16
N TYR A 85 -4.29 -3.56 11.47
CA TYR A 85 -3.27 -2.82 12.23
C TYR A 85 -2.77 -1.58 11.50
N ILE A 86 -2.46 -1.72 10.21
CA ILE A 86 -2.02 -0.59 9.38
C ILE A 86 -3.14 0.45 9.26
N GLY A 87 -4.39 0.02 9.05
CA GLY A 87 -5.53 0.92 8.91
C GLY A 87 -5.88 1.68 10.19
N ASN A 88 -5.69 1.06 11.36
CA ASN A 88 -5.96 1.66 12.67
C ASN A 88 -4.77 2.47 13.24
N ALA A 89 -3.60 2.42 12.60
CA ALA A 89 -2.43 3.16 13.04
C ALA A 89 -2.59 4.67 12.81
N VAL A 90 -1.95 5.48 13.66
CA VAL A 90 -1.68 6.88 13.34
C VAL A 90 -0.49 6.92 12.38
N PRO A 91 -0.56 7.66 11.25
CA PRO A 91 0.57 7.79 10.34
C PRO A 91 1.84 8.24 11.09
N PRO A 92 3.00 7.58 10.90
CA PRO A 92 4.24 7.93 11.59
C PRO A 92 4.63 9.40 11.46
N ASP A 93 4.53 9.99 10.26
CA ASP A 93 4.85 11.40 10.03
C ASP A 93 3.93 12.32 10.87
N ALA A 94 2.62 12.04 10.91
CA ALA A 94 1.69 12.80 11.73
C ALA A 94 1.96 12.61 13.23
N GLN A 95 2.33 11.40 13.64
CA GLN A 95 2.65 11.07 15.02
C GLN A 95 3.95 11.76 15.48
N GLU A 96 4.95 11.87 14.62
CA GLU A 96 6.19 12.61 14.88
C GLU A 96 5.89 14.08 15.15
N GLU A 97 5.08 14.71 14.30
CA GLU A 97 4.75 16.12 14.49
C GLU A 97 3.87 16.39 15.71
N MET A 98 2.92 15.49 16.02
CA MET A 98 2.22 15.53 17.30
C MET A 98 3.19 15.46 18.48
N GLY A 99 4.18 14.56 18.40
CA GLY A 99 5.24 14.41 19.39
C GLY A 99 6.07 15.67 19.57
N ASN A 100 6.45 16.34 18.48
CA ASN A 100 7.20 17.59 18.49
C ASN A 100 6.43 18.69 19.23
N VAL A 101 5.13 18.85 18.94
CA VAL A 101 4.27 19.83 19.62
C VAL A 101 4.12 19.51 21.11
N LEU A 102 3.91 18.24 21.46
CA LEU A 102 3.85 17.78 22.84
C LEU A 102 5.15 18.05 23.61
N LEU A 103 6.30 17.79 22.99
CA LEU A 103 7.61 18.04 23.58
C LEU A 103 7.86 19.53 23.76
N MET A 104 7.50 20.36 22.77
CA MET A 104 7.61 21.82 22.86
C MET A 104 6.75 22.37 24.00
N ALA A 105 5.49 21.94 24.09
CA ALA A 105 4.60 22.37 25.17
C ALA A 105 5.12 21.98 26.57
N ALA A 106 5.75 20.82 26.69
CA ALA A 106 6.40 20.40 27.93
C ALA A 106 7.59 21.30 28.28
N ALA A 107 8.44 21.62 27.31
CA ALA A 107 9.60 22.51 27.49
C ALA A 107 9.17 23.95 27.84
N GLU A 108 8.12 24.46 27.20
CA GLU A 108 7.53 25.77 27.50
C GLU A 108 7.00 25.84 28.93
N SER A 109 6.29 24.80 29.37
CA SER A 109 5.79 24.69 30.74
C SER A 109 6.94 24.73 31.77
N GLU A 110 8.04 24.02 31.51
CA GLU A 110 9.24 24.05 32.37
C GLU A 110 9.90 25.44 32.39
N ALA A 111 9.91 26.15 31.27
CA ALA A 111 10.40 27.53 31.17
C ALA A 111 9.44 28.58 31.79
N GLY A 112 8.26 28.17 32.27
CA GLY A 112 7.24 29.05 32.81
C GLY A 112 6.42 29.81 31.76
N ILE A 113 6.48 29.39 30.49
CA ILE A 113 5.65 29.92 29.41
C ILE A 113 4.31 29.18 29.45
N SER A 114 3.23 29.90 29.79
CA SER A 114 1.90 29.31 29.93
C SER A 114 1.09 29.28 28.63
N PHE A 115 1.52 30.02 27.62
CA PHE A 115 0.83 30.15 26.34
C PHE A 115 1.82 30.53 25.23
N ALA A 116 1.79 29.79 24.13
CA ALA A 116 2.49 30.08 22.90
C ALA A 116 1.57 29.85 21.70
N LEU A 117 1.81 30.59 20.61
CA LEU A 117 1.11 30.44 19.34
C LEU A 117 2.15 30.27 18.25
N SER A 118 2.02 29.20 17.47
CA SER A 118 2.90 28.91 16.35
C SER A 118 2.15 28.95 15.01
N TRP A 119 2.93 29.20 13.96
CA TRP A 119 2.55 29.20 12.55
C TRP A 119 3.23 28.03 11.82
N ASP A 120 3.69 27.02 12.56
CA ASP A 120 4.40 25.88 11.99
C ASP A 120 3.56 25.19 10.90
N PRO A 121 4.21 24.80 9.79
CA PRO A 121 3.52 24.27 8.62
C PRO A 121 2.92 22.86 8.83
N VAL A 122 3.11 22.29 10.02
CA VAL A 122 2.56 20.99 10.44
C VAL A 122 1.05 20.91 10.27
N TRP A 123 0.34 21.94 10.72
CA TRP A 123 -1.14 21.96 10.75
C TRP A 123 -1.75 22.75 9.61
N VAL A 124 -0.99 23.71 9.09
CA VAL A 124 -1.42 24.63 8.05
C VAL A 124 -0.35 24.64 6.98
N ALA A 125 -0.63 23.98 5.86
CA ALA A 125 0.24 24.08 4.70
C ALA A 125 0.39 25.57 4.32
N PRO A 126 1.61 26.06 4.06
CA PRO A 126 1.78 27.39 3.50
C PRO A 126 1.00 27.45 2.19
N VAL A 127 0.32 28.56 1.93
CA VAL A 127 -0.43 28.75 0.68
C VAL A 127 0.53 28.51 -0.48
N ALA A 128 0.35 27.39 -1.18
CA ALA A 128 1.15 27.07 -2.34
C ALA A 128 0.70 27.96 -3.50
N ASP A 129 1.64 28.63 -4.16
CA ASP A 129 1.40 29.15 -5.50
C ASP A 129 1.05 27.94 -6.38
N GLU A 130 -0.16 27.91 -6.96
CA GLU A 130 -0.64 26.82 -7.79
C GLU A 130 0.35 26.54 -8.94
N ILE A 131 1.04 25.41 -8.89
CA ILE A 131 1.81 24.92 -10.05
C ILE A 131 0.79 24.22 -10.96
N PRO A 132 0.50 24.74 -12.17
CA PRO A 132 -0.49 24.12 -13.04
C PRO A 132 -0.03 22.71 -13.40
N ALA A 133 -0.93 21.73 -13.20
CA ALA A 133 -0.68 20.35 -13.58
C ALA A 133 -0.34 20.28 -15.08
N ILE A 134 0.85 19.77 -15.41
CA ILE A 134 1.23 19.48 -16.79
C ILE A 134 0.39 18.27 -17.22
N ILE A 135 -0.61 18.53 -18.07
CA ILE A 135 -1.36 17.49 -18.76
C ILE A 135 -0.42 16.94 -19.85
N HIS A 136 0.02 15.69 -19.68
CA HIS A 136 0.71 14.92 -20.71
C HIS A 136 -0.28 14.24 -21.64
#